data_AF-A0A355W6J0-F1
#
_entry.id   AF-A0A355W6J0-F1
#
_cell.length_a   1.000
_cell.length_b   1.000
_cell.length_c   1.000
_cell.angle_alpha   90.00
_cell.angle_beta   90.00
_cell.angle_gamma   90.00
#
_symmetry.space_group_name_H-M   'P 1'
#
loop_
_entity.id
_entity.type
_entity.pdbx_description
1 polymer ?
#
loop_
_entity_poly.entity_id
_entity_poly.type
_entity_poly.pdbx_seq_one_letter_code
_entity_poly.pdbx_strand_id
1 'polypeptide(L)'
;MKKLIFVSAGRCGTTRIAQILKEYLPVEFSVQHQMPFSRLANIIGNVFFYCGQSEKIKSKLYDFIIARYYQEKHFICTDPLTSMIIPREYINSKDVCIVHIFREPKEFAKSFFCFSREKSKSFIAHNFIPLWQIGIWPIENLINKNIQKKYSEIMELKNKYFEDNYSFNPNYIKVDMDKIFNSNFLENKIFNFFNYNISVTDKDLTIKVN
;
A
#
# COMPACT_ATOMS: atom_id res chain seq x y z
N MET A 1 -6.57 19.59 -7.05
CA MET A 1 -5.45 18.96 -6.32
C MET A 1 -5.35 17.50 -6.72
N LYS A 2 -4.16 17.06 -7.14
CA LYS A 2 -3.94 15.67 -7.59
C LYS A 2 -3.57 14.73 -6.42
N LYS A 3 -3.93 13.46 -6.55
CA LYS A 3 -3.72 12.39 -5.55
C LYS A 3 -2.99 11.22 -6.20
N LEU A 4 -1.83 10.85 -5.67
CA LEU A 4 -1.11 9.64 -6.07
C LEU A 4 -1.21 8.60 -4.94
N ILE A 5 -1.75 7.43 -5.23
CA ILE A 5 -1.99 6.38 -4.24
C ILE A 5 -1.22 5.13 -4.66
N PHE A 6 -0.29 4.69 -3.83
CA PHE A 6 0.37 3.41 -4.00
C PHE A 6 -0.41 2.34 -3.24
N VAL A 7 -0.81 1.29 -3.96
CA VAL A 7 -1.48 0.11 -3.40
C VAL A 7 -0.59 -1.11 -3.52
N SER A 8 -0.55 -1.95 -2.50
CA SER A 8 0.20 -3.21 -2.53
C SER A 8 -0.30 -4.18 -1.46
N ALA A 9 0.04 -5.46 -1.61
CA ALA A 9 -0.25 -6.48 -0.59
C ALA A 9 0.59 -6.31 0.70
N GLY A 10 1.48 -5.30 0.75
CA GLY A 10 2.48 -5.09 1.79
C GLY A 10 3.88 -5.54 1.35
N ARG A 11 4.91 -5.18 2.13
CA ARG A 11 6.32 -5.60 1.89
C ARG A 11 6.85 -5.34 0.48
N CYS A 12 6.33 -4.30 -0.18
CA CYS A 12 6.68 -3.88 -1.54
C CYS A 12 7.51 -2.57 -1.56
N GLY A 13 8.35 -2.32 -0.54
CA GLY A 13 9.23 -1.15 -0.49
C GLY A 13 8.53 0.22 -0.28
N THR A 14 7.23 0.23 -0.01
CA THR A 14 6.43 1.48 0.12
C THR A 14 6.97 2.46 1.16
N THR A 15 7.61 1.98 2.23
CA THR A 15 8.27 2.84 3.23
C THR A 15 9.43 3.62 2.61
N ARG A 16 10.25 2.97 1.77
CA ARG A 16 11.37 3.64 1.10
C ARG A 16 10.89 4.64 0.07
N ILE A 17 9.86 4.29 -0.71
CA ILE A 17 9.19 5.22 -1.63
C ILE A 17 8.75 6.49 -0.88
N ALA A 18 8.13 6.34 0.27
CA ALA A 18 7.70 7.48 1.09
C ALA A 18 8.87 8.37 1.53
N GLN A 19 10.00 7.78 1.92
CA GLN A 19 11.19 8.53 2.34
C GLN A 19 11.77 9.32 1.18
N ILE A 20 11.98 8.69 0.01
CA ILE A 20 12.47 9.35 -1.20
C ILE A 20 11.56 10.52 -1.56
N LEU A 21 10.25 10.29 -1.65
CA LEU A 21 9.33 11.35 -2.03
C LEU A 21 9.27 12.49 -1.01
N LYS A 22 9.46 12.22 0.29
CA LYS A 22 9.55 13.28 1.31
C LYS A 22 10.82 14.11 1.21
N GLU A 23 11.92 13.49 0.77
CA GLU A 23 13.22 14.13 0.63
C GLU A 23 13.26 15.05 -0.59
N TYR A 24 12.67 14.61 -1.70
CA TYR A 24 12.78 15.30 -2.99
C TYR A 24 11.58 16.18 -3.38
N LEU A 25 10.43 16.06 -2.71
CA LEU A 25 9.26 16.90 -3.00
C LEU A 25 9.15 18.10 -2.07
N PRO A 26 8.68 19.25 -2.58
CA PRO A 26 8.52 20.46 -1.79
C PRO A 26 7.29 20.37 -0.87
N VAL A 27 7.13 21.38 -0.01
CA VAL A 27 6.08 21.45 1.03
C VAL A 27 4.64 21.44 0.50
N GLU A 28 4.44 21.67 -0.80
CA GLU A 28 3.16 21.58 -1.52
C GLU A 28 2.66 20.13 -1.66
N PHE A 29 3.54 19.16 -1.39
CA PHE A 29 3.21 17.74 -1.38
C PHE A 29 3.10 17.21 0.05
N SER A 30 2.03 16.47 0.29
CA SER A 30 1.81 15.74 1.53
C SER A 30 2.01 14.25 1.26
N VAL A 31 3.22 13.77 1.59
CA VAL A 31 3.59 12.35 1.43
C VAL A 31 3.36 11.62 2.75
N GLN A 32 2.48 10.62 2.75
CA GLN A 32 2.09 9.88 3.95
C GLN A 32 2.37 8.37 3.84
N HIS A 33 2.82 7.79 4.95
CA HIS A 33 3.05 6.35 5.12
C HIS A 33 2.68 5.96 6.55
N GLN A 34 1.92 4.86 6.72
CA GLN A 34 1.43 4.39 8.02
C GLN A 34 0.71 5.49 8.82
N MET A 35 -0.37 6.01 8.25
CA MET A 35 -1.18 7.03 8.90
C MET A 35 -1.88 6.47 10.15
N PRO A 36 -2.22 7.31 11.14
CA PRO A 36 -3.05 6.87 12.25
C PRO A 36 -4.38 6.30 11.75
N PHE A 37 -4.85 5.24 12.40
CA PHE A 37 -6.04 4.42 12.03
C PHE A 37 -5.90 3.56 10.76
N SER A 38 -4.77 3.59 10.05
CA SER A 38 -4.50 2.70 8.91
C SER A 38 -4.61 1.21 9.27
N ARG A 39 -4.22 0.83 10.48
CA ARG A 39 -4.38 -0.56 10.98
C ARG A 39 -5.84 -0.98 11.10
N LEU A 40 -6.69 -0.09 11.58
CA LEU A 40 -8.13 -0.33 11.64
C LEU A 40 -8.70 -0.44 10.22
N ALA A 41 -8.26 0.42 9.31
CA ALA A 41 -8.59 0.33 7.88
C ALA A 41 -8.20 -1.01 7.26
N ASN A 42 -7.03 -1.56 7.59
CA ASN A 42 -6.62 -2.88 7.10
C ASN A 42 -7.55 -3.99 7.59
N ILE A 43 -7.91 -3.98 8.88
CA ILE A 43 -8.84 -4.96 9.46
C ILE A 43 -10.22 -4.85 8.78
N ILE A 44 -10.76 -3.64 8.65
CA ILE A 44 -12.05 -3.39 8.00
C ILE A 44 -12.01 -3.78 6.53
N GLY A 45 -10.91 -3.50 5.82
CA GLY A 45 -10.71 -3.93 4.44
C GLY A 45 -10.75 -5.45 4.30
N ASN A 46 -10.10 -6.17 5.22
CA ASN A 46 -10.16 -7.63 5.26
C ASN A 46 -11.56 -8.16 5.65
N VAL A 47 -12.34 -7.44 6.47
CA VAL A 47 -13.76 -7.77 6.71
C VAL A 47 -14.56 -7.64 5.42
N PHE A 48 -14.41 -6.54 4.67
CA PHE A 48 -15.13 -6.33 3.42
C PHE A 48 -14.77 -7.32 2.32
N PHE A 49 -13.58 -7.92 2.38
CA PHE A 49 -13.22 -9.02 1.52
C PHE A 49 -14.16 -10.23 1.70
N TYR A 50 -14.58 -10.52 2.94
CA TYR A 50 -15.45 -11.67 3.24
C TYR A 50 -16.94 -11.34 3.24
N CYS A 51 -17.30 -10.16 3.73
CA CYS A 51 -18.71 -9.82 4.02
C CYS A 51 -19.33 -8.90 2.95
N GLY A 52 -18.58 -8.53 1.91
CA GLY A 52 -19.01 -7.56 0.90
C GLY A 52 -18.60 -6.13 1.21
N GLN A 53 -18.69 -5.26 0.20
CA GLN A 53 -18.19 -3.88 0.24
C GLN A 53 -19.27 -2.90 0.73
N SER A 54 -18.86 -1.90 1.50
CA SER A 54 -19.73 -0.77 1.88
C SER A 54 -19.06 0.56 1.56
N GLU A 55 -19.46 1.19 0.45
CA GLU A 55 -18.89 2.47 0.02
C GLU A 55 -19.11 3.58 1.06
N LYS A 56 -20.25 3.60 1.75
CA LYS A 56 -20.51 4.57 2.82
C LYS A 56 -19.51 4.46 3.97
N ILE A 57 -19.11 3.26 4.36
CA ILE A 57 -18.11 3.06 5.41
C ILE A 57 -16.72 3.38 4.88
N LYS A 58 -16.40 2.95 3.65
CA LYS A 58 -15.12 3.25 2.99
C LYS A 58 -14.89 4.75 2.90
N SER A 59 -15.83 5.53 2.35
CA SER A 59 -15.72 6.99 2.26
C SER A 59 -15.49 7.62 3.63
N LYS A 60 -16.37 7.34 4.61
CA LYS A 60 -16.24 7.90 5.97
C LYS A 60 -14.89 7.59 6.62
N LEU A 61 -14.45 6.34 6.55
CA LEU A 61 -13.21 5.90 7.18
C LEU A 61 -11.99 6.45 6.44
N TYR A 62 -12.01 6.41 5.11
CA TYR A 62 -10.92 6.90 4.28
C TYR A 62 -10.74 8.41 4.46
N ASP A 63 -11.83 9.18 4.35
CA ASP A 63 -11.81 10.63 4.57
C ASP A 63 -11.34 10.96 5.99
N PHE A 64 -11.81 10.26 7.02
CA PHE A 64 -11.33 10.44 8.39
C PHE A 64 -9.81 10.24 8.51
N ILE A 65 -9.25 9.26 7.80
CA ILE A 65 -7.80 8.98 7.84
C ILE A 65 -7.02 10.08 7.12
N ILE A 66 -7.48 10.53 5.95
CA ILE A 66 -6.71 11.38 5.04
C ILE A 66 -6.99 12.88 5.17
N ALA A 67 -8.14 13.30 5.71
CA ALA A 67 -8.60 14.70 5.69
C ALA A 67 -7.59 15.68 6.28
N ARG A 68 -6.92 15.30 7.38
CA ARG A 68 -5.88 16.12 8.02
C ARG A 68 -4.62 16.36 7.17
N TYR A 69 -4.43 15.59 6.10
CA TYR A 69 -3.24 15.65 5.26
C TYR A 69 -3.49 16.35 3.92
N TYR A 70 -4.75 16.70 3.62
CA TYR A 70 -5.20 17.24 2.33
C TYR A 70 -5.31 18.76 2.29
N GLN A 71 -4.71 19.47 3.25
CA GLN A 71 -4.79 20.93 3.44
C GLN A 71 -4.22 21.72 2.25
N GLU A 72 -4.96 21.78 1.13
CA GLU A 72 -4.61 22.46 -0.12
C GLU A 72 -3.33 21.95 -0.82
N LYS A 73 -2.91 20.72 -0.47
CA LYS A 73 -1.68 20.10 -0.98
C LYS A 73 -1.96 18.97 -1.97
N HIS A 74 -1.00 18.73 -2.86
CA HIS A 74 -0.93 17.45 -3.57
C HIS A 74 -0.74 16.33 -2.55
N PHE A 75 -1.45 15.22 -2.71
CA PHE A 75 -1.42 14.14 -1.73
C PHE A 75 -0.81 12.88 -2.32
N ILE A 76 0.14 12.28 -1.61
CA ILE A 76 0.75 11.02 -1.97
C ILE A 76 0.60 10.05 -0.81
N CYS A 77 -0.18 8.98 -1.01
CA CYS A 77 -0.36 7.92 -0.04
C CYS A 77 0.49 6.72 -0.45
N THR A 78 1.41 6.31 0.43
CA THR A 78 2.22 5.09 0.28
C THR A 78 1.86 4.05 1.35
N ASP A 79 0.68 4.17 1.96
CA ASP A 79 0.27 3.33 3.07
C ASP A 79 -0.51 2.09 2.59
N PRO A 80 0.12 0.89 2.57
CA PRO A 80 -0.53 -0.31 2.06
C PRO A 80 -1.74 -0.73 2.92
N LEU A 81 -1.81 -0.31 4.19
CA LEU A 81 -2.90 -0.72 5.10
C LEU A 81 -4.24 -0.06 4.74
N THR A 82 -4.22 1.04 3.97
CA THR A 82 -5.44 1.69 3.46
C THR A 82 -5.89 1.14 2.11
N SER A 83 -5.09 0.27 1.49
CA SER A 83 -5.27 -0.13 0.08
C SER A 83 -6.56 -0.88 -0.20
N MET A 84 -7.25 -1.45 0.80
CA MET A 84 -8.51 -2.17 0.58
C MET A 84 -9.77 -1.34 0.85
N ILE A 85 -9.62 -0.11 1.38
CA ILE A 85 -10.75 0.74 1.77
C ILE A 85 -10.87 2.02 0.94
N ILE A 86 -10.16 2.12 -0.19
CA ILE A 86 -10.25 3.30 -1.07
C ILE A 86 -11.67 3.35 -1.65
N PRO A 87 -12.45 4.42 -1.43
CA PRO A 87 -13.82 4.52 -1.94
C PRO A 87 -13.86 4.75 -3.46
N ARG A 88 -14.94 4.30 -4.11
CA ARG A 88 -15.15 4.42 -5.55
C ARG A 88 -15.08 5.84 -6.08
N GLU A 89 -15.52 6.83 -5.31
CA GLU A 89 -15.44 8.24 -5.71
C GLU A 89 -13.99 8.71 -5.93
N TYR A 90 -13.03 8.20 -5.15
CA TYR A 90 -11.60 8.46 -5.36
C TYR A 90 -11.10 7.67 -6.57
N ILE A 91 -11.46 6.39 -6.66
CA ILE A 91 -11.00 5.53 -7.76
C ILE A 91 -11.52 6.04 -9.12
N ASN A 92 -12.70 6.62 -9.19
CA ASN A 92 -13.27 7.16 -10.43
C ASN A 92 -12.71 8.55 -10.80
N SER A 93 -11.99 9.22 -9.91
CA SER A 93 -11.53 10.58 -10.14
C SER A 93 -10.35 10.62 -11.12
N LYS A 94 -10.42 11.53 -12.10
CA LYS A 94 -9.30 11.83 -13.01
C LYS A 94 -8.10 12.50 -12.30
N ASP A 95 -8.35 13.11 -11.15
CA ASP A 95 -7.30 13.69 -10.30
C ASP A 95 -6.62 12.67 -9.39
N VAL A 96 -7.00 11.38 -9.50
CA VAL A 96 -6.39 10.27 -8.76
C VAL A 96 -5.60 9.40 -9.73
N CYS A 97 -4.38 9.07 -9.34
CA CYS A 97 -3.54 8.05 -9.95
C CYS A 97 -3.28 6.93 -8.95
N ILE A 98 -3.44 5.69 -9.39
CA ILE A 98 -3.22 4.50 -8.56
C ILE A 98 -2.02 3.74 -9.13
N VAL A 99 -0.98 3.57 -8.31
CA VAL A 99 0.17 2.73 -8.63
C VAL A 99 0.07 1.45 -7.81
N HIS A 100 -0.33 0.36 -8.47
CA HIS A 100 -0.37 -0.98 -7.89
C HIS A 100 1.01 -1.62 -7.99
N ILE A 101 1.67 -1.76 -6.84
CA ILE A 101 2.95 -2.44 -6.72
C ILE A 101 2.70 -3.91 -6.39
N PHE A 102 3.20 -4.81 -7.22
CA PHE A 102 3.27 -6.23 -6.91
C PHE A 102 4.73 -6.68 -6.76
N ARG A 103 4.91 -7.84 -6.15
CA ARG A 103 6.21 -8.48 -5.93
C ARG A 103 6.10 -9.96 -6.23
N GLU A 104 7.19 -10.58 -6.66
CA GLU A 104 7.26 -12.03 -6.84
C GLU A 104 6.79 -12.79 -5.56
N PRO A 105 5.93 -13.81 -5.69
CA PRO A 105 5.31 -14.50 -4.55
C PRO A 105 6.27 -15.07 -3.51
N LYS A 106 7.33 -15.78 -3.94
CA LYS A 106 8.27 -16.42 -3.00
C LYS A 106 9.06 -15.38 -2.22
N GLU A 107 9.49 -14.32 -2.88
CA GLU A 107 10.19 -13.22 -2.24
C GLU A 107 9.31 -12.46 -1.25
N PHE A 108 8.07 -12.17 -1.65
CA PHE A 108 7.08 -11.58 -0.78
C PHE A 108 6.91 -12.45 0.47
N ALA A 109 6.64 -13.74 0.31
CA ALA A 109 6.38 -14.65 1.40
C ALA A 109 7.55 -14.75 2.38
N LYS A 110 8.78 -14.83 1.86
CA LYS A 110 10.01 -14.81 2.67
C LYS A 110 10.14 -13.51 3.47
N SER A 111 9.98 -12.36 2.81
CA SER A 111 10.06 -11.05 3.47
C SER A 111 8.99 -10.87 4.54
N PHE A 112 7.77 -11.31 4.23
CA PHE A 112 6.62 -11.21 5.12
C PHE A 112 6.77 -12.13 6.34
N PHE A 113 7.25 -13.35 6.13
CA PHE A 113 7.54 -14.31 7.19
C PHE A 113 8.54 -13.76 8.20
N CYS A 114 9.69 -13.24 7.73
CA CYS A 114 10.68 -12.58 8.58
C CYS A 114 10.06 -11.40 9.34
N PHE A 115 9.37 -10.50 8.63
CA PHE A 115 8.74 -9.33 9.23
C PHE A 115 7.71 -9.66 10.31
N SER A 116 6.93 -10.73 10.13
CA SER A 116 5.94 -11.20 11.12
C SER A 116 6.56 -11.70 12.41
N ARG A 117 7.88 -11.93 12.46
CA ARG A 117 8.61 -12.52 13.59
C ARG A 117 9.64 -11.58 14.22
N GLU A 118 10.23 -10.69 13.43
CA GLU A 118 11.31 -9.81 13.91
C GLU A 118 10.82 -8.69 14.84
N LYS A 119 9.69 -8.05 14.53
CA LYS A 119 9.21 -6.88 15.29
C LYS A 119 8.09 -7.28 16.25
N SER A 120 8.20 -6.99 17.54
CA SER A 120 7.20 -7.36 18.57
C SER A 120 5.77 -6.93 18.23
N LYS A 121 5.57 -5.68 17.77
CA LYS A 121 4.25 -5.19 17.34
C LYS A 121 3.71 -5.92 16.10
N SER A 122 4.62 -6.26 15.17
CA SER A 122 4.29 -7.05 14.00
C SER A 122 3.88 -8.47 14.42
N PHE A 123 4.70 -9.12 15.25
CA PHE A 123 4.41 -10.41 15.83
C PHE A 123 3.04 -10.45 16.50
N ILE A 124 2.71 -9.45 17.32
CA ILE A 124 1.39 -9.39 17.96
C ILE A 124 0.28 -9.29 16.90
N ALA A 125 0.43 -8.39 15.93
CA ALA A 125 -0.58 -8.16 14.91
C ALA A 125 -0.83 -9.42 14.05
N HIS A 126 0.24 -10.10 13.62
CA HIS A 126 0.16 -11.27 12.75
C HIS A 126 -0.28 -12.55 13.46
N ASN A 127 -0.22 -12.61 14.79
CA ASN A 127 -0.57 -13.82 15.54
C ASN A 127 -1.82 -13.69 16.40
N PHE A 128 -2.23 -12.48 16.80
CA PHE A 128 -3.31 -12.32 17.78
C PHE A 128 -4.42 -11.37 17.36
N ILE A 129 -4.24 -10.57 16.31
CA ILE A 129 -5.29 -9.68 15.81
C ILE A 129 -6.09 -10.44 14.73
N PRO A 130 -7.38 -10.75 14.97
CA PRO A 130 -8.22 -11.37 13.96
C PRO A 130 -8.31 -10.51 12.71
N LEU A 131 -8.35 -11.15 11.54
CA LEU A 131 -8.44 -10.47 10.24
C LEU A 131 -7.32 -9.44 10.02
N TRP A 132 -6.15 -9.62 10.66
CA TRP A 132 -4.97 -8.84 10.31
C TRP A 132 -4.50 -9.15 8.89
N GLN A 133 -4.61 -10.41 8.48
CA GLN A 133 -4.44 -10.87 7.10
C GLN A 133 -5.65 -11.69 6.67
N ILE A 134 -5.93 -11.64 5.37
CA ILE A 134 -6.95 -12.50 4.75
C ILE A 134 -6.54 -13.95 4.97
N GLY A 135 -7.47 -14.78 5.41
CA GLY A 135 -7.32 -16.22 5.49
C GLY A 135 -6.46 -16.73 6.63
N ILE A 136 -5.76 -15.90 7.40
CA ILE A 136 -4.92 -16.35 8.53
C ILE A 136 -5.66 -16.15 9.84
N TRP A 137 -5.90 -17.25 10.55
CA TRP A 137 -6.47 -17.21 11.89
C TRP A 137 -5.41 -16.84 12.93
N PRO A 138 -5.83 -16.27 14.09
CA PRO A 138 -4.93 -16.10 15.22
C PRO A 138 -4.21 -17.41 15.55
N ILE A 139 -2.94 -17.31 15.94
CA ILE A 139 -2.01 -18.41 16.26
C ILE A 139 -1.61 -19.26 15.04
N GLU A 140 -2.36 -19.23 13.94
CA GLU A 140 -2.08 -20.04 12.75
C GLU A 140 -0.66 -19.81 12.20
N ASN A 141 -0.20 -18.55 12.20
CA ASN A 141 1.14 -18.21 11.74
C ASN A 141 2.27 -18.88 12.57
N LEU A 142 2.00 -19.31 13.81
CA LEU A 142 2.97 -20.05 14.64
C LEU A 142 2.97 -21.56 14.38
N ILE A 143 1.80 -22.14 14.12
CA ILE A 143 1.61 -23.59 14.05
C ILE A 143 1.63 -24.13 12.61
N ASN A 144 1.31 -23.31 11.62
CA ASN A 144 1.20 -23.74 10.23
C ASN A 144 2.59 -23.86 9.58
N LYS A 145 3.03 -25.09 9.34
CA LYS A 145 4.31 -25.41 8.67
C LYS A 145 4.41 -24.83 7.25
N ASN A 146 3.27 -24.61 6.59
CA ASN A 146 3.16 -24.09 5.22
C ASN A 146 2.80 -22.60 5.18
N ILE A 147 3.02 -21.85 6.26
CA ILE A 147 2.59 -20.45 6.35
C ILE A 147 3.17 -19.55 5.24
N GLN A 148 4.37 -19.83 4.74
CA GLN A 148 4.95 -19.06 3.62
C GLN A 148 4.18 -19.29 2.31
N LYS A 149 3.72 -20.52 2.05
CA LYS A 149 2.84 -20.79 0.91
C LYS A 149 1.56 -19.98 1.03
N LYS A 150 0.96 -19.97 2.23
CA LYS A 150 -0.24 -19.18 2.52
C LYS A 150 -0.01 -17.67 2.36
N TYR A 151 1.16 -17.15 2.71
CA TYR A 151 1.51 -15.76 2.43
C TYR A 151 1.58 -15.45 0.93
N SER A 152 2.05 -16.39 0.11
CA SER A 152 2.05 -16.26 -1.34
C SER A 152 0.61 -16.18 -1.87
N GLU A 153 -0.26 -17.08 -1.43
CA GLU A 153 -1.69 -17.11 -1.79
C GLU A 153 -2.40 -15.81 -1.39
N ILE A 154 -2.12 -15.29 -0.19
CA ILE A 154 -2.72 -14.02 0.29
C ILE A 154 -2.28 -12.83 -0.56
N MET A 155 -1.00 -12.81 -0.96
CA MET A 155 -0.49 -11.77 -1.85
C MET A 155 -1.23 -11.79 -3.18
N GLU A 156 -1.40 -12.98 -3.77
CA GLU A 156 -2.14 -13.15 -5.02
C GLU A 156 -3.61 -12.71 -4.87
N LEU A 157 -4.28 -13.11 -3.78
CA LEU A 157 -5.66 -12.70 -3.48
C LEU A 157 -5.79 -11.18 -3.36
N LYS A 158 -4.86 -10.51 -2.68
CA LYS A 158 -4.86 -9.05 -2.54
C LYS A 158 -4.59 -8.35 -3.87
N ASN A 159 -3.62 -8.83 -4.64
CA ASN A 159 -3.31 -8.25 -5.95
C ASN A 159 -4.48 -8.39 -6.92
N LYS A 160 -5.13 -9.56 -6.93
CA LYS A 160 -6.37 -9.77 -7.68
C LYS A 160 -7.46 -8.81 -7.23
N TYR A 161 -7.66 -8.65 -5.92
CA TYR A 161 -8.61 -7.68 -5.40
C TYR A 161 -8.32 -6.25 -5.89
N PHE A 162 -7.07 -5.80 -5.86
CA PHE A 162 -6.71 -4.46 -6.33
C PHE A 162 -6.92 -4.29 -7.84
N GLU A 163 -6.62 -5.31 -8.63
CA GLU A 163 -6.85 -5.29 -10.06
C GLU A 163 -8.34 -5.25 -10.39
N ASP A 164 -9.14 -6.14 -9.79
CA ASP A 164 -10.59 -6.20 -9.99
C ASP A 164 -11.29 -4.89 -9.56
N ASN A 165 -10.78 -4.20 -8.53
CA ASN A 165 -11.42 -3.01 -7.97
C ASN A 165 -10.84 -1.67 -8.44
N TYR A 166 -9.60 -1.60 -8.96
CA TYR A 166 -8.94 -0.34 -9.27
C TYR A 166 -8.50 -0.19 -10.72
N SER A 167 -8.48 -1.27 -11.51
CA SER A 167 -8.00 -1.23 -12.90
C SER A 167 -8.82 -0.33 -13.83
N PHE A 168 -10.07 -0.03 -13.47
CA PHE A 168 -10.91 0.90 -14.25
C PHE A 168 -10.56 2.38 -14.04
N ASN A 169 -9.71 2.74 -13.05
CA ASN A 169 -9.23 4.11 -12.93
C ASN A 169 -8.39 4.47 -14.18
N PRO A 170 -8.63 5.62 -14.83
CA PRO A 170 -7.95 5.98 -16.08
C PRO A 170 -6.44 6.18 -15.95
N ASN A 171 -5.95 6.38 -14.72
CA ASN A 171 -4.55 6.56 -14.37
C ASN A 171 -4.01 5.38 -13.53
N TYR A 172 -4.61 4.18 -13.65
CA TYR A 172 -4.14 2.97 -12.98
C TYR A 172 -2.90 2.42 -13.66
N ILE A 173 -1.88 2.09 -12.87
CA ILE A 173 -0.64 1.47 -13.34
C ILE A 173 -0.29 0.31 -12.42
N LYS A 174 -0.16 -0.89 -12.97
CA LYS A 174 0.40 -2.05 -12.28
C LYS A 174 1.87 -2.19 -12.61
N VAL A 175 2.72 -2.29 -11.60
CA VAL A 175 4.18 -2.30 -11.74
C VAL A 175 4.82 -3.27 -10.77
N ASP A 176 5.86 -3.95 -11.26
CA ASP A 176 6.67 -4.85 -10.45
C ASP A 176 7.57 -4.03 -9.50
N MET A 177 7.74 -4.48 -8.26
CA MET A 177 8.56 -3.82 -7.26
C MET A 177 9.98 -3.54 -7.76
N ASP A 178 10.61 -4.48 -8.47
CA ASP A 178 11.98 -4.31 -8.95
C ASP A 178 12.07 -3.19 -9.98
N LYS A 179 11.01 -3.01 -10.80
CA LYS A 179 10.96 -1.88 -11.74
C LYS A 179 10.90 -0.53 -11.04
N ILE A 180 10.24 -0.43 -9.88
CA ILE A 180 10.17 0.84 -9.14
C ILE A 180 11.53 1.28 -8.63
N PHE A 181 12.39 0.33 -8.24
CA PHE A 181 13.70 0.59 -7.64
C PHE A 181 14.88 0.48 -8.60
N ASN A 182 14.66 0.12 -9.87
CA ASN A 182 15.71 0.00 -10.88
C ASN A 182 15.47 0.88 -12.12
N SER A 183 14.47 1.75 -12.10
CA SER A 183 14.19 2.63 -13.23
C SER A 183 13.79 4.01 -12.74
N ASN A 184 13.87 5.02 -13.63
CA ASN A 184 13.38 6.39 -13.40
C ASN A 184 11.84 6.44 -13.29
N PHE A 185 11.20 5.36 -12.83
CA PHE A 185 9.76 5.23 -12.70
C PHE A 185 9.18 6.30 -11.78
N LEU A 186 9.79 6.51 -10.59
CA LEU A 186 9.29 7.53 -9.66
C LEU A 186 9.39 8.93 -10.26
N GLU A 187 10.52 9.27 -10.86
CA GLU A 187 10.73 10.57 -11.54
C GLU A 187 9.68 10.78 -12.63
N ASN A 188 9.55 9.81 -13.56
CA ASN A 188 8.58 9.85 -14.65
C ASN A 188 7.14 9.91 -14.14
N LYS A 189 6.81 9.18 -13.07
CA LYS A 189 5.46 9.16 -12.50
C LYS A 189 5.11 10.50 -11.86
N ILE A 190 6.05 11.11 -11.15
CA ILE A 190 5.88 12.43 -10.55
C ILE A 190 5.78 13.51 -11.62
N PHE A 191 6.66 13.49 -12.62
CA PHE A 191 6.61 14.43 -13.74
C PHE A 191 5.31 14.32 -14.53
N ASN A 192 4.97 13.13 -15.02
CA ASN A 192 3.78 12.97 -15.87
C ASN A 192 2.48 13.28 -15.13
N PHE A 193 2.41 13.00 -13.83
CA PHE A 193 1.16 13.20 -13.09
C PHE A 193 1.07 14.58 -12.46
N PHE A 194 2.14 15.12 -11.86
CA PHE A 194 2.12 16.40 -11.16
C PHE A 194 2.76 17.55 -11.95
N ASN A 195 3.42 17.28 -13.08
CA ASN A 195 4.27 18.22 -13.81
C ASN A 195 5.40 18.78 -12.92
N TYR A 196 6.02 17.91 -12.13
CA TYR A 196 7.09 18.25 -11.19
C TYR A 196 8.30 17.34 -11.39
N ASN A 197 9.51 17.91 -11.40
CA ASN A 197 10.75 17.15 -11.57
C ASN A 197 11.39 16.84 -10.22
N ILE A 198 11.78 15.59 -10.03
CA ILE A 198 12.65 15.13 -8.94
C ILE A 198 13.86 14.42 -9.55
N SER A 199 14.98 14.39 -8.84
CA SER A 199 16.20 13.70 -9.26
C SER A 199 16.57 12.70 -8.17
N VAL A 200 16.30 11.42 -8.41
CA VAL A 200 16.52 10.33 -7.46
C VAL A 200 17.78 9.58 -7.89
N THR A 201 18.74 9.41 -6.98
CA THR A 201 19.98 8.70 -7.32
C THR A 201 19.82 7.18 -7.16
N ASP A 202 20.62 6.38 -7.87
CA ASP A 202 20.64 4.91 -7.70
C ASP A 202 20.94 4.50 -6.26
N LYS A 203 21.76 5.30 -5.56
CA LYS A 203 22.06 5.11 -4.15
C LYS A 203 20.79 5.19 -3.31
N ASP A 204 19.86 6.08 -3.64
CA ASP A 204 18.61 6.23 -2.91
C ASP A 204 17.70 5.02 -3.07
N LEU A 205 17.71 4.39 -4.24
CA LEU A 205 16.86 3.24 -4.53
C LEU A 205 17.33 1.95 -3.84
N THR A 206 18.62 1.84 -3.53
CA THR A 206 19.23 0.64 -2.93
C THR A 206 19.18 0.59 -1.40
N ILE A 207 18.79 1.67 -0.72
CA ILE A 207 18.72 1.72 0.74
C ILE A 207 17.61 0.81 1.26
N LYS A 208 17.99 -0.23 2.02
CA LYS A 208 17.07 -1.11 2.74
C LYS A 208 16.55 -0.41 3.99
N VAL A 209 15.23 -0.41 4.16
CA VAL A 209 14.55 0.17 5.33
C VAL A 209 14.03 -0.96 6.21
N ASN A 210 14.44 -0.97 7.48
CA ASN A 210 14.05 -1.96 8.47
C ASN A 210 12.67 -1.71 9.07
#